data_AF-A0A2I0AC56-F1
#
_entry.id   AF-A0A2I0AC56-F1
#
_cell.length_a   1.000
_cell.length_b   1.000
_cell.length_c   1.000
_cell.angle_alpha   90.00
_cell.angle_beta   90.00
_cell.angle_gamma   90.00
#
_symmetry.space_group_name_H-M   'P 1'
#
loop_
_entity.id
_entity.type
_entity.pdbx_description
1 polymer ?
#
loop_
_entity_poly.entity_id
_entity_poly.type
_entity_poly.pdbx_seq_one_letter_code
_entity_poly.pdbx_strand_id
1 'polypeptide(L)'
;MSNQAFDRMISIIKSFLPSSEKLPSNYYETKKLMKGLGLAYEKIDACSNNCMIYYGSQVNDMQCSICNFPRYKPQVGKGKLVPHKVLRYLPLTPRLQRLYMSSHTAEYMIWCDNYRDSSQMVHPADSEAWKHFDRVHSDFAIDARNVRLGLCTDGFNPNRNNGIPYSCWPVFITVYNLPPSMCMKTPYIFMSLLIHGPKSPTSNIDVFLRPLVDELKVL
;
A
#
# COMPACT_ATOMS: atom_id res chain seq x y z
N MET A 1 5.34 15.05 14.67
CA MET A 1 4.57 15.34 15.90
C MET A 1 4.78 14.19 16.88
N SER A 2 5.15 14.44 18.13
CA SER A 2 5.27 13.38 19.15
C SER A 2 3.88 12.95 19.63
N ASN A 3 3.77 11.76 20.25
CA ASN A 3 2.49 11.30 20.82
C ASN A 3 1.94 12.31 21.84
N GLN A 4 2.80 12.85 22.71
CA GLN A 4 2.40 13.87 23.69
C GLN A 4 1.91 15.17 23.03
N ALA A 5 2.53 15.61 21.93
CA ALA A 5 2.08 16.78 21.20
C ALA A 5 0.70 16.53 20.58
N PHE A 6 0.46 15.33 20.05
CA PHE A 6 -0.85 14.93 19.52
C PHE A 6 -1.92 14.90 20.62
N ASP A 7 -1.60 14.32 21.79
CA ASP A 7 -2.52 14.22 22.93
C ASP A 7 -2.91 15.61 23.46
N ARG A 8 -1.97 16.55 23.51
CA ARG A 8 -2.27 17.94 23.88
C ARG A 8 -3.17 18.61 22.84
N MET A 9 -2.88 18.43 21.56
CA MET A 9 -3.67 19.00 20.47
C MET A 9 -5.10 18.47 20.48
N ILE A 10 -5.32 17.16 20.65
CA ILE A 10 -6.67 16.58 20.67
C ILE A 10 -7.45 17.08 21.89
N SER A 11 -6.78 17.27 23.04
CA SER A 11 -7.40 17.84 24.24
C SER A 11 -7.85 19.28 24.01
N ILE A 12 -7.04 20.10 23.33
CA ILE A 12 -7.39 21.48 22.99
C ILE A 12 -8.60 21.49 22.04
N ILE A 13 -8.59 20.67 20.99
CA ILE A 13 -9.72 20.58 20.06
C ILE A 13 -11.01 20.17 20.79
N LYS A 14 -10.94 19.17 21.68
CA LYS A 14 -12.10 18.73 22.46
C LYS A 14 -12.64 19.82 23.39
N SER A 15 -11.80 20.72 23.91
CA SER A 15 -12.27 21.84 24.74
C SER A 15 -13.12 22.88 23.99
N PHE A 16 -13.03 22.92 22.65
CA PHE A 16 -13.87 23.79 21.81
C PHE A 16 -15.15 23.10 21.31
N LEU A 17 -15.33 21.81 21.60
CA LEU A 17 -16.45 21.01 21.11
C LEU A 17 -17.50 20.75 22.21
N PRO A 18 -18.75 20.44 21.84
CA PRO A 18 -19.78 20.04 22.79
C PRO A 18 -19.40 18.77 23.55
N SER A 19 -19.91 18.60 24.78
CA SER A 19 -19.64 17.43 25.63
C SER A 19 -20.12 16.08 25.04
N SER A 20 -20.93 16.11 23.98
CA SER A 20 -21.42 14.93 23.25
C SER A 20 -20.48 14.45 22.13
N GLU A 21 -19.29 15.04 22.00
CA GLU A 21 -18.32 14.64 20.99
C GLU A 21 -17.82 13.19 21.19
N LYS A 22 -17.43 12.53 20.08
CA LYS A 22 -16.98 11.12 20.07
C LYS A 22 -15.53 10.97 19.60
N LEU A 23 -14.75 12.05 19.64
CA LEU A 23 -13.35 12.02 19.24
C LEU A 23 -12.52 11.18 20.22
N PRO A 24 -11.51 10.46 19.73
CA PRO A 24 -10.58 9.72 20.59
C PRO A 24 -9.84 10.66 21.55
N SER A 25 -9.56 10.17 22.76
CA SER A 25 -8.99 10.97 23.84
C SER A 25 -7.48 11.18 23.75
N ASN A 26 -6.79 10.35 22.97
CA ASN A 26 -5.33 10.36 22.82
C ASN A 26 -4.91 9.60 21.55
N TYR A 27 -3.62 9.64 21.24
CA TYR A 27 -3.01 8.98 20.10
C TYR A 27 -3.25 7.47 20.07
N TYR A 28 -3.25 6.80 21.22
CA TYR A 28 -3.46 5.36 21.28
C TYR A 28 -4.90 4.99 20.87
N GLU A 29 -5.90 5.68 21.40
CA GLU A 29 -7.31 5.47 21.03
C GLU A 29 -7.56 5.85 19.56
N THR A 30 -6.96 6.94 19.07
CA THR A 30 -7.01 7.30 17.64
C THR A 30 -6.42 6.17 16.80
N LYS A 31 -5.26 5.64 17.18
CA LYS A 31 -4.60 4.54 16.45
C LYS A 31 -5.45 3.27 16.45
N LYS A 32 -6.13 2.96 17.57
CA LYS A 32 -7.04 1.82 17.69
C LYS A 32 -8.26 1.99 16.77
N LEU A 33 -8.85 3.18 16.73
CA LEU A 33 -9.94 3.53 15.83
C LEU A 33 -9.50 3.42 14.35
N MET A 34 -8.35 3.99 13.99
CA MET A 34 -7.79 3.93 12.63
C MET A 34 -7.51 2.49 12.18
N LYS A 35 -7.20 1.58 13.11
CA LYS A 35 -7.06 0.15 12.79
C LYS A 35 -8.38 -0.45 12.28
N GLY A 36 -9.51 -0.07 12.85
CA GLY A 36 -10.85 -0.49 12.40
C GLY A 36 -11.23 0.06 11.02
N LEU A 37 -10.69 1.22 10.64
CA LEU A 37 -10.87 1.84 9.33
C LEU A 37 -9.95 1.24 8.24
N GLY A 38 -9.32 0.08 8.49
CA GLY A 38 -8.41 -0.60 7.56
C GLY A 38 -7.36 0.32 6.92
N LEU A 39 -6.85 1.26 7.72
CA LEU A 39 -5.65 2.07 7.43
C LEU A 39 -4.42 1.47 8.12
N ALA A 40 -4.58 0.31 8.77
CA ALA A 40 -3.48 -0.44 9.33
C ALA A 40 -2.60 -1.01 8.22
N TYR A 41 -1.30 -1.02 8.47
CA TYR A 41 -0.33 -1.72 7.65
C TYR A 41 0.20 -2.92 8.43
N GLU A 42 0.55 -3.95 7.69
CA GLU A 42 1.25 -5.13 8.16
C GLU A 42 2.76 -4.89 8.11
N LYS A 43 3.47 -5.44 9.08
CA LYS A 43 4.93 -5.41 9.12
C LYS A 43 5.43 -6.79 8.76
N ILE A 44 6.13 -6.88 7.65
CA ILE A 44 6.76 -8.11 7.18
C ILE A 44 8.26 -7.89 7.28
N ASP A 45 8.96 -8.77 8.00
CA ASP A 45 10.40 -8.64 8.11
C ASP A 45 11.05 -8.99 6.76
N ALA A 46 12.20 -8.40 6.47
CA ALA A 46 12.93 -8.64 5.22
C ALA A 46 14.41 -8.90 5.49
N CYS A 47 15.03 -9.67 4.60
CA CYS A 47 16.48 -9.80 4.58
C CYS A 47 17.12 -8.43 4.28
N SER A 48 18.18 -8.05 5.01
CA SER A 48 18.88 -6.78 4.77
C SER A 48 19.51 -6.68 3.39
N ASN A 49 19.76 -7.81 2.73
CA ASN A 49 20.29 -7.90 1.37
C ASN A 49 19.21 -8.04 0.29
N ASN A 50 17.93 -7.84 0.65
CA ASN A 50 16.78 -7.90 -0.27
C ASN A 50 16.53 -9.28 -0.92
N CYS A 51 17.13 -10.35 -0.42
CA CYS A 51 17.01 -11.69 -1.03
C CYS A 51 15.62 -12.32 -0.81
N MET A 52 15.01 -12.08 0.34
CA MET A 52 13.71 -12.64 0.73
C MET A 52 13.00 -11.76 1.75
N ILE A 53 11.69 -12.00 1.89
CA ILE A 53 10.88 -11.53 3.02
C ILE A 53 10.46 -12.73 3.88
N TYR A 54 10.29 -12.53 5.18
CA TYR A 54 9.86 -13.55 6.14
C TYR A 54 8.32 -13.62 6.12
N TYR A 55 7.79 -14.20 5.05
CA TYR A 55 6.37 -14.24 4.70
C TYR A 55 5.96 -15.66 4.30
N GLY A 56 4.69 -16.03 4.46
CA GLY A 56 4.20 -17.38 4.17
C GLY A 56 4.93 -18.45 5.00
N SER A 57 5.52 -19.44 4.33
CA SER A 57 6.24 -20.52 5.01
C SER A 57 7.55 -20.09 5.68
N GLN A 58 8.11 -18.92 5.34
CA GLN A 58 9.36 -18.42 5.93
C GLN A 58 9.14 -17.54 7.18
N VAL A 59 7.92 -17.46 7.71
CA VAL A 59 7.59 -16.57 8.83
C VAL A 59 8.37 -16.88 10.11
N ASN A 60 8.78 -18.13 10.32
CA ASN A 60 9.51 -18.60 11.50
C ASN A 60 11.03 -18.66 11.30
N ASP A 61 11.53 -18.32 10.10
CA ASP A 61 12.96 -18.36 9.83
C ASP A 61 13.68 -17.27 10.63
N MET A 62 14.82 -17.64 11.20
CA MET A 62 15.67 -16.75 12.00
C MET A 62 16.80 -16.11 11.19
N GLN A 63 17.03 -16.61 9.98
CA GLN A 63 18.04 -16.14 9.04
C GLN A 63 17.55 -16.30 7.60
N CYS A 64 18.16 -15.56 6.68
CA CYS A 64 17.85 -15.64 5.27
C CYS A 64 18.26 -17.01 4.69
N SER A 65 17.36 -17.71 4.03
CA SER A 65 17.66 -19.01 3.40
C SER A 65 18.59 -18.91 2.18
N ILE A 66 18.80 -17.71 1.64
CA ILE A 66 19.62 -17.47 0.44
C ILE A 66 21.04 -17.02 0.80
N CYS A 67 21.18 -16.06 1.72
CA CYS A 67 22.49 -15.47 2.07
C CYS A 67 22.90 -15.67 3.53
N ASN A 68 22.12 -16.43 4.31
CA ASN A 68 22.34 -16.70 5.73
C ASN A 68 22.41 -15.45 6.64
N PHE A 69 22.07 -14.27 6.12
CA PHE A 69 22.07 -13.04 6.90
C PHE A 69 21.02 -13.12 8.02
N PRO A 70 21.36 -12.80 9.28
CA PRO A 70 20.45 -12.93 10.41
C PRO A 70 19.24 -11.99 10.26
N ARG A 71 18.06 -12.47 10.66
CA ARG A 71 16.83 -11.66 10.63
C ARG A 71 16.89 -10.47 11.58
N TYR A 72 17.42 -10.71 12.78
CA TYR A 72 17.39 -9.77 13.90
C TYR A 72 18.76 -9.19 14.18
N LYS A 73 18.76 -7.94 14.66
CA LYS A 73 19.96 -7.27 15.15
C LYS A 73 20.48 -7.96 16.42
N PRO A 74 21.81 -7.99 16.65
CA PRO A 74 22.36 -8.45 17.91
C PRO A 74 21.74 -7.68 19.07
N GLN A 75 21.29 -8.40 20.10
CA GLN A 75 20.75 -7.79 21.32
C GLN A 75 21.77 -7.86 22.44
N VAL A 76 21.84 -6.77 23.22
CA VAL A 76 22.52 -6.73 24.51
C VAL A 76 21.43 -6.64 25.58
N GLY A 77 21.16 -7.74 26.29
CA GLY A 77 20.17 -7.83 27.36
C GLY A 77 18.80 -8.42 26.96
N LYS A 78 17.83 -8.37 27.88
CA LYS A 78 16.45 -8.85 27.67
C LYS A 78 15.61 -7.76 27.01
N GLY A 79 15.33 -7.89 25.71
CA GLY A 79 14.50 -6.95 24.97
C GLY A 79 13.76 -7.61 23.81
N LYS A 80 12.84 -6.88 23.18
CA LYS A 80 12.13 -7.38 21.98
C LYS A 80 13.08 -7.45 20.78
N LEU A 81 13.12 -8.60 20.11
CA LEU A 81 13.90 -8.79 18.88
C LEU A 81 13.56 -7.71 17.85
N VAL A 82 14.59 -7.08 17.29
CA VAL A 82 14.45 -5.99 16.32
C VAL A 82 14.96 -6.49 14.96
N PRO A 83 14.10 -6.57 13.92
CA PRO A 83 14.54 -6.99 12.60
C PRO A 83 15.47 -5.97 11.96
N HIS A 84 16.37 -6.44 11.10
CA HIS A 84 17.25 -5.55 10.34
C HIS A 84 16.47 -4.68 9.35
N LYS A 85 15.46 -5.24 8.69
CA LYS A 85 14.64 -4.57 7.69
C LYS A 85 13.18 -5.00 7.79
N VAL A 86 12.28 -4.07 7.54
CA VAL A 86 10.83 -4.28 7.57
C VAL A 86 10.22 -3.70 6.30
N LEU A 87 9.47 -4.53 5.58
CA LEU A 87 8.50 -4.14 4.58
C LEU A 87 7.20 -3.73 5.29
N ARG A 88 6.63 -2.58 4.89
CA ARG A 88 5.27 -2.22 5.31
C ARG A 88 4.33 -2.52 4.17
N TYR A 89 3.37 -3.38 4.42
CA TYR A 89 2.37 -3.79 3.45
C TYR A 89 1.00 -3.22 3.87
N LEU A 90 0.32 -2.56 2.93
CA LEU A 90 -1.01 -2.00 3.10
C LEU A 90 -1.95 -2.84 2.23
N PRO A 91 -2.84 -3.67 2.83
CA PRO A 91 -3.75 -4.52 2.06
C PRO A 91 -4.67 -3.71 1.14
N LEU A 92 -4.80 -4.15 -0.11
CA LEU A 92 -5.55 -3.49 -1.17
C LEU A 92 -7.05 -3.82 -1.12
N THR A 93 -7.43 -5.06 -0.83
CA THR A 93 -8.81 -5.58 -0.77
C THR A 93 -9.77 -4.66 -0.01
N PRO A 94 -9.52 -4.32 1.28
CA PRO A 94 -10.44 -3.47 2.03
C PRO A 94 -10.54 -2.04 1.48
N ARG A 95 -9.52 -1.58 0.73
CA ARG A 95 -9.51 -0.25 0.10
C ARG A 95 -10.32 -0.26 -1.20
N LEU A 96 -10.23 -1.33 -1.99
CA LEU A 96 -11.07 -1.51 -3.18
C LEU A 96 -12.55 -1.68 -2.79
N GLN A 97 -12.84 -2.48 -1.76
CA GLN A 97 -14.22 -2.65 -1.27
C GLN A 97 -14.87 -1.31 -0.91
N ARG A 98 -14.12 -0.37 -0.30
CA ARG A 98 -14.65 0.97 0.02
C ARG A 98 -15.08 1.78 -1.19
N LEU A 99 -14.43 1.59 -2.34
CA LEU A 99 -14.84 2.28 -3.57
C LEU A 99 -16.24 1.83 -4.02
N TYR A 100 -16.62 0.58 -3.75
CA TYR A 100 -17.96 0.06 -4.02
C TYR A 100 -18.98 0.29 -2.91
N MET A 101 -18.55 0.66 -1.69
CA MET A 101 -19.47 0.97 -0.58
C MET A 101 -20.19 2.32 -0.75
N SER A 102 -19.68 3.20 -1.62
CA SER A 102 -20.30 4.47 -1.97
C SER A 102 -21.00 4.32 -3.31
N SER A 103 -22.31 4.55 -3.39
CA SER A 103 -23.06 4.48 -4.65
C SER A 103 -22.47 5.42 -5.70
N HIS A 104 -22.12 6.64 -5.31
CA HIS A 104 -21.51 7.64 -6.18
C HIS A 104 -20.15 7.17 -6.75
N THR A 105 -19.32 6.54 -5.93
CA THR A 105 -18.02 6.05 -6.38
C THR A 105 -18.17 4.78 -7.22
N ALA A 106 -19.11 3.90 -6.87
CA ALA A 106 -19.40 2.67 -7.59
C ALA A 106 -19.86 2.93 -9.04
N GLU A 107 -20.63 4.00 -9.28
CA GLU A 107 -21.01 4.44 -10.62
C GLU A 107 -19.78 4.76 -11.49
N TYR A 108 -18.77 5.42 -10.93
CA TYR A 108 -17.52 5.70 -11.64
C TYR A 108 -16.61 4.46 -11.81
N MET A 109 -16.76 3.44 -10.96
CA MET A 109 -15.97 2.20 -11.03
C MET A 109 -16.31 1.30 -12.22
N ILE A 110 -17.34 1.65 -12.99
CA ILE A 110 -17.70 0.98 -14.26
C ILE A 110 -17.55 1.92 -15.47
N TRP A 111 -16.93 3.10 -15.27
CA TRP A 111 -16.88 4.16 -16.29
C TRP A 111 -16.24 3.69 -17.60
N CYS A 112 -15.15 2.91 -17.54
CA CYS A 112 -14.44 2.42 -18.73
C CYS A 112 -15.26 1.48 -19.64
N ASP A 113 -16.36 0.92 -19.13
CA ASP A 113 -17.24 0.08 -19.93
C ASP A 113 -18.28 0.92 -20.69
N ASN A 114 -18.79 1.97 -20.04
CA ASN A 114 -19.81 2.85 -20.58
C ASN A 114 -19.25 3.93 -21.53
N TYR A 115 -17.99 4.33 -21.36
CA TYR A 115 -17.38 5.43 -22.08
C TYR A 115 -16.01 5.04 -22.65
N ARG A 116 -16.02 4.56 -23.89
CA ARG A 116 -14.81 4.33 -24.70
C ARG A 116 -14.88 5.22 -25.94
N ASP A 117 -13.88 6.08 -26.14
CA ASP A 117 -13.70 6.81 -27.39
C ASP A 117 -12.69 6.05 -28.25
N SER A 118 -13.11 5.61 -29.44
CA SER A 118 -12.23 4.86 -30.34
C SER A 118 -11.32 5.75 -31.18
N SER A 119 -11.53 7.07 -31.18
CA SER A 119 -10.85 8.00 -32.07
C SER A 119 -9.55 8.56 -31.49
N GLN A 120 -9.46 8.72 -30.16
CA GLN A 120 -8.29 9.26 -29.46
C GLN A 120 -8.01 8.47 -28.19
N MET A 121 -6.73 8.28 -27.88
CA MET A 121 -6.31 7.63 -26.63
C MET A 121 -6.28 8.67 -25.50
N VAL A 122 -7.32 8.68 -24.67
CA VAL A 122 -7.47 9.62 -23.53
C VAL A 122 -7.39 8.91 -22.18
N HIS A 123 -7.44 7.57 -22.19
CA HIS A 123 -7.44 6.72 -21.02
C HIS A 123 -6.70 5.39 -21.28
N PRO A 124 -6.07 4.73 -20.28
CA PRO A 124 -5.45 3.41 -20.47
C PRO A 124 -6.36 2.33 -21.08
N ALA A 125 -7.69 2.44 -20.87
CA ALA A 125 -8.69 1.57 -21.48
C ALA A 125 -8.74 1.64 -23.01
N ASP A 126 -8.27 2.74 -23.60
CA ASP A 126 -8.22 2.92 -25.05
C ASP A 126 -6.98 2.24 -25.67
N SER A 127 -6.01 1.86 -24.82
CA SER A 127 -4.73 1.28 -25.26
C SER A 127 -4.88 -0.14 -25.82
N GLU A 128 -3.96 -0.52 -26.69
CA GLU A 128 -3.93 -1.89 -27.24
C GLU A 128 -3.63 -2.94 -26.18
N ALA A 129 -2.88 -2.59 -25.12
CA ALA A 129 -2.59 -3.52 -24.02
C ALA A 129 -3.87 -3.92 -23.28
N TRP A 130 -4.76 -2.96 -23.00
CA TRP A 130 -6.05 -3.24 -22.38
C TRP A 130 -6.97 -4.05 -23.31
N LYS A 131 -7.08 -3.65 -24.57
CA LYS A 131 -7.88 -4.37 -25.58
C LYS A 131 -7.38 -5.80 -25.78
N HIS A 132 -6.06 -6.00 -25.78
CA HIS A 132 -5.45 -7.33 -25.84
C HIS A 132 -5.80 -8.17 -24.61
N PHE A 133 -5.69 -7.59 -23.41
CA PHE A 133 -6.09 -8.25 -22.17
C PHE A 133 -7.57 -8.67 -22.21
N ASP A 134 -8.46 -7.80 -22.67
CA ASP A 134 -9.90 -8.09 -22.79
C ASP A 134 -10.18 -9.26 -23.76
N ARG A 135 -9.35 -9.42 -24.82
CA ARG A 135 -9.47 -10.53 -25.76
C ARG A 135 -8.95 -11.86 -25.19
N VAL A 136 -7.89 -11.81 -24.38
CA VAL A 136 -7.28 -13.00 -23.77
C VAL A 136 -8.08 -13.49 -22.56
N HIS A 137 -8.67 -12.56 -21.80
CA HIS A 137 -9.41 -12.80 -20.57
C HIS A 137 -10.84 -12.27 -20.69
N SER A 138 -11.60 -12.83 -21.64
CA SER A 138 -12.96 -12.37 -21.96
C SER A 138 -13.95 -12.59 -20.81
N ASP A 139 -13.76 -13.64 -20.02
CA ASP A 139 -14.46 -13.93 -18.78
C ASP A 139 -14.22 -12.87 -17.70
N PHE A 140 -13.01 -12.33 -17.63
CA PHE A 140 -12.72 -11.18 -16.77
C PHE A 140 -13.31 -9.89 -17.36
N ALA A 141 -13.24 -9.71 -18.68
CA ALA A 141 -13.69 -8.47 -19.32
C ALA A 141 -15.20 -8.27 -19.30
N ILE A 142 -15.99 -9.35 -19.20
CA ILE A 142 -17.46 -9.30 -19.28
C ILE A 142 -18.10 -8.61 -18.07
N ASP A 143 -17.48 -8.66 -16.89
CA ASP A 143 -17.98 -7.98 -15.70
C ASP A 143 -17.30 -6.61 -15.58
N ALA A 144 -18.05 -5.54 -15.85
CA ALA A 144 -17.58 -4.17 -15.73
C ALA A 144 -17.09 -3.81 -14.31
N ARG A 145 -17.49 -4.58 -13.29
CA ARG A 145 -17.05 -4.39 -11.90
C ARG A 145 -15.66 -4.99 -11.62
N ASN A 146 -15.10 -5.75 -12.56
CA ASN A 146 -13.74 -6.25 -12.41
C ASN A 146 -12.74 -5.09 -12.47
N VAL A 147 -11.91 -5.00 -11.44
CA VAL A 147 -11.03 -3.85 -11.22
C VAL A 147 -9.71 -4.05 -11.97
N ARG A 148 -9.35 -3.04 -12.77
CA ARG A 148 -8.07 -2.94 -13.47
C ARG A 148 -7.20 -1.91 -12.78
N LEU A 149 -5.97 -2.32 -12.51
CA LEU A 149 -5.06 -1.61 -11.63
C LEU A 149 -3.79 -1.24 -12.38
N GLY A 150 -3.34 -0.01 -12.21
CA GLY A 150 -2.00 0.42 -12.61
C GLY A 150 -1.04 0.34 -11.44
N LEU A 151 0.10 -0.32 -11.62
CA LEU A 151 1.17 -0.38 -10.62
C LEU A 151 2.32 0.53 -11.04
N CYS A 152 2.78 1.38 -10.13
CA CYS A 152 4.00 2.14 -10.32
C CYS A 152 4.86 2.19 -9.05
N THR A 153 6.16 2.33 -9.22
CA THR A 153 7.12 2.40 -8.13
C THR A 153 8.36 3.14 -8.59
N ASP A 154 8.96 3.92 -7.69
CA ASP A 154 10.23 4.60 -7.92
C ASP A 154 10.97 4.75 -6.58
N GLY A 155 12.29 4.90 -6.65
CA GLY A 155 13.16 5.07 -5.49
C GLY A 155 13.46 6.53 -5.19
N PHE A 156 13.31 6.95 -3.93
CA PHE A 156 13.74 8.27 -3.49
C PHE A 156 14.64 8.22 -2.24
N ASN A 157 15.47 9.25 -2.05
CA ASN A 157 16.29 9.41 -0.84
C ASN A 157 15.70 10.51 0.07
N PRO A 158 15.02 10.17 1.18
CA PRO A 158 14.47 11.15 2.12
C PRO A 158 15.56 11.95 2.86
N ASN A 159 16.79 11.43 2.93
CA ASN A 159 17.91 12.00 3.68
C ASN A 159 18.94 12.67 2.75
N ARG A 160 18.55 13.04 1.51
CA ARG A 160 19.48 13.60 0.50
C ARG A 160 20.35 14.73 1.05
N ASN A 161 19.80 15.57 1.93
CA ASN A 161 20.50 16.73 2.50
C ASN A 161 21.56 16.37 3.57
N ASN A 162 21.53 15.16 4.12
CA ASN A 162 22.41 14.75 5.22
C ASN A 162 23.57 13.84 4.75
N GLY A 163 23.72 13.62 3.43
CA GLY A 163 24.79 12.80 2.85
C GLY A 163 24.70 11.30 3.11
N ILE A 164 23.68 10.83 3.86
CA ILE A 164 23.49 9.41 4.14
C ILE A 164 22.79 8.75 2.93
N PRO A 165 23.42 7.76 2.26
CA PRO A 165 22.78 7.04 1.18
C PRO A 165 21.64 6.19 1.75
N TYR A 166 20.40 6.57 1.43
CA TYR A 166 19.19 5.84 1.80
C TYR A 166 18.25 5.78 0.60
N SER A 167 17.59 4.64 0.42
CA SER A 167 16.63 4.44 -0.65
C SER A 167 15.29 4.04 -0.05
N CYS A 168 14.21 4.70 -0.46
CA CYS A 168 12.85 4.39 -0.05
C CYS A 168 12.02 4.16 -1.31
N TRP A 169 11.36 3.02 -1.41
CA TRP A 169 10.60 2.60 -2.58
C TRP A 169 9.15 2.35 -2.20
N PRO A 170 8.26 3.35 -2.38
CA PRO A 170 6.82 3.12 -2.34
C PRO A 170 6.37 2.39 -3.61
N VAL A 171 5.42 1.48 -3.45
CA VAL A 171 4.66 0.91 -4.57
C VAL A 171 3.26 1.47 -4.49
N PHE A 172 2.87 2.19 -5.54
CA PHE A 172 1.56 2.79 -5.68
C PHE A 172 0.71 1.97 -6.66
N ILE A 173 -0.58 1.93 -6.35
CA ILE A 173 -1.62 1.32 -7.16
C ILE A 173 -2.65 2.39 -7.49
N THR A 174 -2.94 2.58 -8.76
CA THR A 174 -4.04 3.43 -9.24
C THR A 174 -5.16 2.56 -9.78
N VAL A 175 -6.39 3.01 -9.60
CA VAL A 175 -7.59 2.31 -10.09
C VAL A 175 -7.97 2.88 -11.45
N TYR A 176 -7.67 2.13 -12.50
CA TYR A 176 -7.93 2.57 -13.87
C TYR A 176 -9.39 2.44 -14.29
N ASN A 177 -10.28 1.84 -13.50
CA ASN A 177 -11.71 1.85 -13.83
C ASN A 177 -12.31 3.26 -13.82
N LEU A 178 -11.70 4.18 -13.07
CA LEU A 178 -12.19 5.53 -12.84
C LEU A 178 -11.91 6.44 -14.04
N PRO A 179 -12.73 7.49 -14.26
CA PRO A 179 -12.51 8.44 -15.35
C PRO A 179 -11.17 9.19 -15.21
N PRO A 180 -10.63 9.76 -16.32
CA PRO A 180 -9.38 10.52 -16.32
C PRO A 180 -9.30 11.64 -15.27
N SER A 181 -10.43 12.27 -14.95
CA SER A 181 -10.52 13.33 -13.94
C SER A 181 -10.29 12.84 -12.51
N MET A 182 -10.39 11.52 -12.27
CA MET A 182 -10.35 10.89 -10.96
C MET A 182 -9.18 9.93 -10.78
N CYS A 183 -8.85 9.08 -11.76
CA CYS A 183 -7.92 7.94 -11.56
C CYS A 183 -6.52 8.33 -11.04
N MET A 184 -6.06 9.55 -11.34
CA MET A 184 -4.77 10.09 -10.87
C MET A 184 -4.88 11.05 -9.67
N LYS A 185 -6.04 11.11 -8.99
CA LYS A 185 -6.21 11.93 -7.78
C LYS A 185 -5.80 11.14 -6.54
N THR A 186 -5.26 11.83 -5.55
CA THR A 186 -4.76 11.27 -4.29
C THR A 186 -5.71 10.25 -3.61
N PRO A 187 -7.04 10.44 -3.55
CA PRO A 187 -7.94 9.46 -2.93
C PRO A 187 -7.98 8.09 -3.62
N TYR A 188 -7.58 8.02 -4.89
CA TYR A 188 -7.64 6.83 -5.74
C TYR A 188 -6.25 6.27 -6.08
N ILE A 189 -5.20 6.83 -5.48
CA ILE A 189 -3.84 6.33 -5.53
C ILE A 189 -3.51 5.70 -4.17
N PHE A 190 -3.35 4.39 -4.18
CA PHE A 190 -3.12 3.58 -3.00
C PHE A 190 -1.65 3.21 -2.88
N MET A 191 -0.99 3.64 -1.80
CA MET A 191 0.32 3.08 -1.45
C MET A 191 0.11 1.68 -0.90
N SER A 192 0.54 0.64 -1.61
CA SER A 192 0.38 -0.76 -1.19
C SER A 192 1.61 -1.30 -0.48
N LEU A 193 2.81 -0.84 -0.83
CA LEU A 193 4.04 -1.27 -0.19
C LEU A 193 4.93 -0.07 0.10
N LEU A 194 5.67 -0.13 1.21
CA LEU A 194 6.77 0.78 1.50
C LEU A 194 8.02 -0.04 1.85
N ILE A 195 8.96 -0.06 0.91
CA ILE A 195 10.22 -0.78 1.02
C ILE A 195 11.30 0.20 1.49
N HIS A 196 11.79 -0.03 2.70
CA HIS A 196 12.82 0.80 3.32
C HIS A 196 14.23 0.44 2.86
N GLY A 197 15.16 1.39 2.94
CA GLY A 197 16.56 1.24 2.55
C GLY A 197 17.38 0.39 3.53
N PRO A 198 18.73 0.44 3.47
CA PRO A 198 19.53 1.48 2.79
C PRO A 198 19.76 1.23 1.30
N LYS A 199 19.77 -0.03 0.85
CA LYS A 199 20.01 -0.41 -0.54
C LYS A 199 18.72 -0.42 -1.36
N SER A 200 18.83 -0.03 -2.62
CA SER A 200 17.74 -0.16 -3.59
C SER A 200 17.28 -1.63 -3.72
N PRO A 201 15.97 -1.90 -3.79
CA PRO A 201 15.43 -3.22 -4.07
C PRO A 201 15.38 -3.54 -5.57
N THR A 202 15.82 -2.66 -6.49
CA THR A 202 15.62 -2.81 -7.95
C THR A 202 15.86 -4.22 -8.49
N SER A 203 16.96 -4.87 -8.09
CA SER A 203 17.29 -6.22 -8.58
C SER A 203 16.41 -7.35 -8.04
N ASN A 204 15.68 -7.12 -6.94
CA ASN A 204 14.86 -8.10 -6.24
C ASN A 204 13.50 -7.48 -5.83
N ILE A 205 12.92 -6.63 -6.67
CA ILE A 205 11.68 -5.92 -6.32
C ILE A 205 10.50 -6.89 -6.24
N ASP A 206 10.51 -7.93 -7.08
CA ASP A 206 9.57 -9.05 -7.13
C ASP A 206 9.42 -9.73 -5.76
N VAL A 207 10.50 -9.84 -4.98
CA VAL A 207 10.49 -10.41 -3.63
C VAL A 207 9.53 -9.65 -2.71
N PHE A 208 9.50 -8.32 -2.83
CA PHE A 208 8.64 -7.46 -2.00
C PHE A 208 7.21 -7.39 -2.53
N LEU A 209 6.99 -7.67 -3.81
CA LEU A 209 5.66 -7.69 -4.42
C LEU A 209 4.83 -8.92 -4.05
N ARG A 210 5.44 -10.00 -3.53
CA ARG A 210 4.75 -11.27 -3.23
C ARG A 210 3.45 -11.10 -2.42
N PRO A 211 3.40 -10.36 -1.29
CA PRO A 211 2.16 -10.23 -0.52
C PRO A 211 1.04 -9.56 -1.33
N LEU A 212 1.39 -8.59 -2.18
CA LEU A 212 0.44 -7.93 -3.06
C LEU A 212 -0.05 -8.88 -4.17
N VAL A 213 0.84 -9.67 -4.77
CA VAL A 213 0.47 -10.67 -5.79
C VAL A 213 -0.45 -11.74 -5.20
N ASP A 214 -0.15 -12.23 -4.00
CA ASP A 214 -0.96 -13.25 -3.34
C ASP A 214 -2.34 -12.71 -2.96
N GLU A 215 -2.44 -11.44 -2.54
CA GLU A 215 -3.73 -10.78 -2.36
C GLU A 215 -4.52 -10.65 -3.68
N LEU A 216 -3.86 -10.24 -4.77
CA LEU A 216 -4.51 -10.09 -6.08
C LEU A 216 -5.01 -11.40 -6.69
N LYS A 217 -4.46 -12.55 -6.30
CA LYS A 217 -4.94 -13.87 -6.74
C LYS A 217 -6.21 -14.34 -6.03
N VAL A 218 -6.54 -13.73 -4.90
CA VAL A 218 -7.73 -14.06 -4.09
C VAL A 218 -8.92 -13.15 -4.45
N LEU A 219 -8.64 -12.00 -5.07
CA LEU A 219 -9.63 -11.08 -5.63
C LEU A 219 -10.17 -11.60 -6.96
#